data_AF-A0A8I1ST49-F1
#
_entry.id   AF-A0A8I1ST49-F1
#
_cell.length_a   1.000
_cell.length_b   1.000
_cell.length_c   1.000
_cell.angle_alpha   90.00
_cell.angle_beta   90.00
_cell.angle_gamma   90.00
#
_symmetry.space_group_name_H-M   'P 1'
#
loop_
_entity.id
_entity.type
_entity.pdbx_description
1 polymer ?
#
loop_
_entity_poly.entity_id
_entity_poly.type
_entity_poly.pdbx_seq_one_letter_code
_entity_poly.pdbx_strand_id
1 'polypeptide(L)'
;MMTINYLTEARNSIVRGLRDIHGPENVRAFKGEIAWIETKGPWLGLRWVYLCEVSGCASDFIRLRNNIETETPKTFWPFRHPNIRSFELTVLFSEITQEFISDFSSFVSFLSEERDEVYTWDLFDDASYPCYGFSEKALARQRENRK
;
A
#
# COMPACT_ATOMS: atom_id res chain seq x y z
N MET A 1 -1.69 -29.03 9.90
CA MET A 1 -1.56 -27.58 10.14
C MET A 1 -1.50 -26.92 8.77
N MET A 2 -2.52 -26.15 8.36
CA MET A 2 -2.41 -25.36 7.12
C MET A 2 -1.58 -24.12 7.43
N THR A 3 -0.47 -23.95 6.74
CA THR A 3 0.36 -22.75 6.85
C THR A 3 -0.39 -21.59 6.22
N ILE A 4 -0.76 -20.58 7.01
CA ILE A 4 -1.41 -19.37 6.50
C ILE A 4 -0.43 -18.64 5.58
N ASN A 5 -0.85 -18.37 4.34
CA ASN A 5 -0.11 -17.53 3.42
C ASN A 5 -0.48 -16.06 3.67
N TYR A 6 0.24 -15.42 4.60
CA TYR A 6 -0.04 -14.04 5.03
C TYR A 6 -0.03 -13.03 3.88
N LEU A 7 0.81 -13.21 2.86
CA LEU A 7 0.85 -12.32 1.71
C LEU A 7 -0.43 -12.38 0.88
N THR A 8 -0.97 -13.59 0.69
CA THR A 8 -2.23 -13.80 -0.05
C THR A 8 -3.42 -13.25 0.74
N GLU A 9 -3.46 -13.49 2.05
CA GLU A 9 -4.50 -12.95 2.93
C GLU A 9 -4.46 -11.42 3.01
N ALA A 10 -3.26 -10.83 3.14
CA ALA A 10 -3.05 -9.38 3.10
C ALA A 10 -3.58 -8.77 1.80
N ARG A 11 -3.23 -9.38 0.65
CA ARG A 11 -3.72 -8.95 -0.66
C ARG A 11 -5.24 -8.99 -0.72
N ASN A 12 -5.87 -10.08 -0.28
CA ASN A 12 -7.32 -10.21 -0.30
C ASN A 12 -8.02 -9.18 0.59
N SER A 13 -7.47 -8.93 1.79
CA SER A 13 -7.98 -7.90 2.71
C SER A 13 -7.90 -6.50 2.11
N ILE A 14 -6.76 -6.11 1.54
CA ILE A 14 -6.57 -4.80 0.90
C ILE A 14 -7.48 -4.66 -0.32
N VAL A 15 -7.55 -5.67 -1.19
CA VAL A 15 -8.44 -5.63 -2.37
C VAL A 15 -9.89 -5.44 -1.93
N ARG A 16 -10.36 -6.18 -0.92
CA ARG A 16 -11.72 -6.02 -0.41
C ARG A 16 -11.95 -4.60 0.12
N GLY A 17 -11.08 -4.12 1.02
CA GLY A 17 -11.25 -2.80 1.61
C GLY A 17 -11.20 -1.67 0.59
N LEU A 18 -10.32 -1.75 -0.41
CA LEU A 18 -10.28 -0.78 -1.52
C LEU A 18 -11.52 -0.83 -2.39
N ARG A 19 -12.12 -2.02 -2.60
CA ARG A 19 -13.38 -2.13 -3.35
C ARG A 19 -14.56 -1.53 -2.61
N ASP A 20 -14.55 -1.61 -1.28
CA ASP A 20 -15.57 -0.98 -0.44
C ASP A 20 -15.47 0.56 -0.52
N ILE A 21 -14.28 1.11 -0.76
CA ILE A 21 -14.02 2.55 -0.88
C ILE A 21 -14.28 3.06 -2.32
N HIS A 22 -13.69 2.40 -3.32
CA HIS A 22 -13.62 2.89 -4.70
C HIS A 22 -14.60 2.21 -5.66
N GLY A 23 -15.23 1.11 -5.24
CA GLY A 23 -16.08 0.26 -6.08
C GLY A 23 -15.34 -0.92 -6.71
N PRO A 24 -16.01 -2.09 -6.90
CA PRO A 24 -15.39 -3.31 -7.41
C PRO A 24 -14.85 -3.21 -8.84
N GLU A 25 -15.44 -2.36 -9.67
CA GLU A 25 -15.02 -2.07 -11.03
C GLU A 25 -13.71 -1.30 -11.10
N ASN A 26 -13.43 -0.48 -10.08
CA ASN A 26 -12.29 0.43 -10.03
C ASN A 26 -11.07 -0.18 -9.35
N VAL A 27 -11.14 -1.43 -8.90
CA VAL A 27 -10.02 -2.13 -8.26
C VAL A 27 -9.68 -3.42 -9.00
N ARG A 28 -8.40 -3.61 -9.30
CA ARG A 28 -7.87 -4.81 -9.90
C ARG A 28 -6.63 -5.28 -9.17
N ALA A 29 -6.38 -6.57 -9.23
CA ALA A 29 -5.19 -7.16 -8.65
C ALA A 29 -4.52 -8.09 -9.66
N PHE A 30 -3.22 -7.92 -9.86
CA PHE A 30 -2.42 -8.62 -10.88
C PHE A 30 -1.15 -9.14 -10.23
N LYS A 31 -0.85 -10.44 -10.29
CA LYS A 31 0.45 -11.05 -9.88
C LYS A 31 1.22 -10.35 -8.71
N GLY A 32 0.58 -10.12 -7.56
CA GLY A 32 1.20 -9.49 -6.37
C GLY A 32 0.96 -7.99 -6.24
N GLU A 33 0.36 -7.37 -7.25
CA GLU A 33 -0.02 -5.97 -7.33
C GLU A 33 -1.52 -5.78 -7.11
N ILE A 34 -1.86 -4.60 -6.62
CA ILE A 34 -3.21 -4.08 -6.51
C ILE A 34 -3.18 -2.68 -7.11
N ALA A 35 -4.03 -2.43 -8.10
CA ALA A 35 -4.20 -1.13 -8.72
C ALA A 35 -5.65 -0.68 -8.56
N TRP A 36 -5.86 0.60 -8.33
CA TRP A 36 -7.19 1.17 -8.26
C TRP A 36 -7.28 2.53 -8.94
N ILE A 37 -8.48 2.82 -9.43
CA ILE A 37 -8.83 4.11 -10.01
C ILE A 37 -9.47 4.95 -8.91
N GLU A 38 -8.92 6.13 -8.71
CA GLU A 38 -9.48 7.14 -7.83
C GLU A 38 -10.22 8.20 -8.65
N THR A 39 -11.42 8.53 -8.21
CA THR A 39 -12.27 9.56 -8.82
C THR A 39 -12.47 10.70 -7.83
N LYS A 40 -11.99 11.91 -8.15
CA LYS A 40 -12.19 13.12 -7.32
C LYS A 40 -12.83 14.22 -8.17
N GLY A 41 -14.16 14.28 -8.15
CA GLY A 41 -14.92 15.17 -9.02
C GLY A 41 -14.69 14.83 -10.50
N PRO A 42 -14.20 15.77 -11.35
CA PRO A 42 -13.90 15.49 -12.75
C PRO A 42 -12.56 14.77 -12.97
N TRP A 43 -11.78 14.53 -11.92
CA TRP A 43 -10.43 13.97 -12.01
C TRP A 43 -10.42 12.45 -11.83
N LEU A 44 -9.62 11.78 -12.65
CA LEU A 44 -9.34 10.35 -12.57
C LEU A 44 -7.84 10.14 -12.37
N GLY A 45 -7.47 9.31 -11.40
CA GLY A 45 -6.08 8.95 -11.12
C GLY A 45 -5.92 7.44 -11.03
N LEU A 46 -4.80 6.91 -11.53
CA LEU A 46 -4.36 5.55 -11.23
C LEU A 46 -3.51 5.55 -9.96
N ARG A 47 -3.78 4.59 -9.07
CA ARG A 47 -2.97 4.24 -7.90
C ARG A 47 -2.58 2.77 -7.97
N TRP A 48 -1.45 2.42 -7.38
CA TRP A 48 -1.01 1.03 -7.32
C TRP A 48 -0.13 0.74 -6.11
N VAL A 49 -0.11 -0.53 -5.73
CA VAL A 49 0.78 -1.07 -4.72
C VAL A 49 1.16 -2.50 -5.07
N TYR A 50 2.43 -2.85 -4.92
CA TYR A 50 2.96 -4.19 -4.93
C TYR A 50 3.17 -4.68 -3.51
N LEU A 51 2.78 -5.93 -3.25
CA LEU A 51 2.94 -6.60 -1.97
C LEU A 51 4.06 -7.64 -2.04
N CYS A 52 4.98 -7.62 -1.08
CA CYS A 52 5.98 -8.66 -0.93
C CYS A 52 6.33 -8.99 0.52
N GLU A 53 6.97 -10.15 0.70
CA GLU A 53 7.58 -10.56 1.96
C GLU A 53 8.85 -9.76 2.24
N VAL A 54 9.23 -9.69 3.51
CA VAL A 54 10.45 -9.01 3.96
C VAL A 54 11.52 -10.02 4.35
N SER A 55 12.62 -10.05 3.60
CA SER A 55 13.76 -10.92 3.90
C SER A 55 14.32 -10.65 5.30
N GLY A 56 14.59 -11.71 6.06
CA GLY A 56 15.08 -11.62 7.44
C GLY A 56 14.01 -11.27 8.49
N CYS A 57 12.74 -11.20 8.11
CA CYS A 57 11.61 -11.07 9.01
C CYS A 57 10.73 -12.34 9.02
N ALA A 58 9.83 -12.43 10.00
CA ALA A 58 8.79 -13.45 10.00
C ALA A 58 7.80 -13.23 8.84
N SER A 59 7.11 -14.31 8.44
CA SER A 59 6.22 -14.32 7.25
C SER A 59 5.00 -13.40 7.37
N ASP A 60 4.67 -12.93 8.57
CA ASP A 60 3.59 -11.98 8.84
C ASP A 60 3.99 -10.51 8.59
N PHE A 61 5.25 -10.24 8.26
CA PHE A 61 5.69 -8.93 7.79
C PHE A 61 5.38 -8.76 6.30
N ILE A 62 4.53 -7.78 5.99
CA ILE A 62 4.10 -7.45 4.64
C ILE A 62 4.68 -6.10 4.25
N ARG A 63 5.28 -6.03 3.07
CA ARG A 63 5.77 -4.78 2.48
C ARG A 63 4.88 -4.33 1.33
N LEU A 64 4.49 -3.07 1.37
CA LEU A 64 3.69 -2.35 0.39
C LEU A 64 4.60 -1.35 -0.35
N ARG A 65 4.61 -1.36 -1.69
CA ARG A 65 5.48 -0.51 -2.51
C ARG A 65 4.75 0.03 -3.73
N ASN A 66 4.99 1.27 -4.15
CA ASN A 66 4.55 1.74 -5.48
C ASN A 66 5.73 2.05 -6.43
N ASN A 67 6.97 1.85 -6.00
CA ASN A 67 8.17 2.14 -6.79
C ASN A 67 8.52 1.05 -7.83
N ILE A 68 7.66 0.06 -7.98
CA ILE A 68 7.80 -0.99 -9.00
C ILE A 68 6.96 -0.56 -10.20
N GLU A 69 7.56 -0.65 -11.39
CA GLU A 69 6.82 -0.45 -12.64
C GLU A 69 5.76 -1.55 -12.79
N THR A 70 4.51 -1.18 -12.51
CA THR A 70 3.37 -2.09 -12.65
C THR A 70 2.96 -2.18 -14.11
N GLU A 71 2.81 -3.39 -14.64
CA GLU A 71 2.21 -3.62 -15.95
C GLU A 71 0.68 -3.58 -15.84
N THR A 72 0.11 -2.37 -15.78
CA THR A 72 -1.34 -2.23 -15.76
C THR A 72 -1.92 -2.51 -17.15
N PRO A 73 -2.87 -3.46 -17.30
CA PRO A 73 -3.49 -3.72 -18.60
C PRO A 73 -4.14 -2.46 -19.17
N LYS A 74 -3.92 -2.19 -20.46
CA LYS A 74 -4.53 -1.02 -21.16
C LYS A 74 -6.06 -0.99 -21.08
N THR A 75 -6.68 -2.15 -20.89
CA THR A 75 -8.14 -2.28 -20.68
C THR A 75 -8.60 -1.74 -19.33
N PHE A 76 -7.72 -1.72 -18.32
CA PHE A 76 -8.00 -1.15 -17.01
C PHE A 76 -7.56 0.32 -16.93
N TRP A 77 -6.37 0.65 -17.43
CA TRP A 77 -5.87 2.02 -17.50
C TRP A 77 -5.27 2.31 -18.89
N PRO A 78 -5.99 3.03 -19.76
CA PRO A 78 -5.54 3.27 -21.13
C PRO A 78 -4.55 4.43 -21.25
N PHE A 79 -4.37 5.21 -20.18
CA PHE A 79 -3.49 6.38 -20.14
C PHE A 79 -2.07 6.00 -19.74
N ARG A 80 -1.13 6.94 -19.88
CA ARG A 80 0.20 6.79 -19.30
C ARG A 80 0.10 6.75 -17.77
N HIS A 81 1.04 6.06 -17.13
CA HIS A 81 1.11 6.05 -15.68
C HIS A 81 1.39 7.46 -15.16
N PRO A 82 0.67 7.92 -14.12
CA PRO A 82 0.98 9.17 -13.47
C PRO A 82 2.32 9.06 -12.74
N ASN A 83 3.10 10.14 -12.73
CA ASN A 83 4.35 10.20 -12.00
C ASN A 83 4.05 10.49 -10.51
N ILE A 84 3.94 9.43 -9.71
CA ILE A 84 3.70 9.50 -8.26
C ILE A 84 5.02 9.26 -7.53
N ARG A 85 5.24 9.95 -6.41
CA ARG A 85 6.41 9.72 -5.55
C ARG A 85 6.46 8.26 -5.09
N SER A 86 7.67 7.70 -5.10
CA SER A 86 7.94 6.35 -4.63
C SER A 86 7.83 6.23 -3.11
N PHE A 87 7.24 5.15 -2.62
CA PHE A 87 7.19 4.78 -1.21
C PHE A 87 7.39 3.27 -1.04
N GLU A 88 7.86 2.87 0.15
CA GLU A 88 7.80 1.51 0.65
C GLU A 88 7.39 1.53 2.13
N LEU A 89 6.40 0.74 2.52
CA LEU A 89 5.88 0.64 3.87
C LEU A 89 5.83 -0.81 4.31
N THR A 90 6.46 -1.14 5.45
CA THR A 90 6.45 -2.48 6.05
C THR A 90 5.53 -2.49 7.26
N VAL A 91 4.56 -3.41 7.29
CA VAL A 91 3.58 -3.59 8.37
C VAL A 91 3.48 -5.05 8.76
N LEU A 92 2.93 -5.34 9.94
CA LEU A 92 2.46 -6.68 10.28
C LEU A 92 1.10 -6.93 9.62
N PHE A 93 0.83 -8.18 9.24
CA PHE A 93 -0.46 -8.60 8.71
C PHE A 93 -1.63 -8.21 9.62
N SER A 94 -1.45 -8.29 10.94
CA SER A 94 -2.46 -7.90 11.94
C SER A 94 -2.82 -6.42 11.92
N GLU A 95 -2.00 -5.57 11.30
CA GLU A 95 -2.26 -4.14 11.14
C GLU A 95 -3.10 -3.81 9.91
N ILE A 96 -3.32 -4.78 9.01
CA ILE A 96 -4.10 -4.58 7.79
C ILE A 96 -5.60 -4.65 8.14
N THR A 97 -6.07 -3.60 8.80
CA THR A 97 -7.48 -3.38 9.16
C THR A 97 -8.18 -2.52 8.10
N GLN A 98 -9.50 -2.39 8.19
CA GLN A 98 -10.25 -1.50 7.29
C GLN A 98 -9.84 -0.02 7.46
N GLU A 99 -9.57 0.40 8.70
CA GLU A 99 -9.05 1.74 9.03
C GLU A 99 -7.69 1.97 8.36
N PHE A 100 -6.75 1.03 8.53
CA PHE A 100 -5.47 1.08 7.84
C PHE A 100 -5.62 1.21 6.32
N ILE A 101 -6.54 0.45 5.71
CA ILE A 101 -6.76 0.50 4.26
C ILE A 101 -7.30 1.87 3.82
N SER A 102 -8.18 2.49 4.62
CA SER A 102 -8.70 3.84 4.37
C SER A 102 -7.59 4.89 4.43
N ASP A 103 -6.76 4.83 5.48
CA ASP A 103 -5.65 5.76 5.68
C ASP A 103 -4.58 5.56 4.60
N PHE A 104 -4.26 4.31 4.29
CA PHE A 104 -3.35 3.93 3.22
C PHE A 104 -3.83 4.45 1.86
N SER A 105 -5.12 4.26 1.53
CA SER A 105 -5.69 4.80 0.30
C SER A 105 -5.51 6.31 0.23
N SER A 106 -5.85 7.02 1.32
CA SER A 106 -5.73 8.48 1.41
C SER A 106 -4.29 8.95 1.25
N PHE A 107 -3.33 8.24 1.87
CA PHE A 107 -1.91 8.50 1.75
C PHE A 107 -1.41 8.37 0.30
N VAL A 108 -1.74 7.27 -0.38
CA VAL A 108 -1.30 7.05 -1.77
C VAL A 108 -1.91 8.08 -2.72
N SER A 109 -3.13 8.54 -2.45
CA SER A 109 -3.77 9.64 -3.17
C SER A 109 -3.05 10.97 -2.95
N PHE A 110 -2.71 11.28 -1.70
CA PHE A 110 -2.01 12.49 -1.32
C PHE A 110 -0.64 12.63 -1.99
N LEU A 111 0.12 11.53 -2.13
CA LEU A 111 1.40 11.52 -2.86
C LEU A 111 1.30 12.00 -4.33
N SER A 112 0.10 12.03 -4.89
CA SER A 112 -0.15 12.56 -6.24
C SER A 112 -0.53 14.04 -6.27
N GLU A 113 -0.95 14.61 -5.13
CA GLU A 113 -1.38 16.01 -4.99
C GLU A 113 -0.23 16.93 -4.53
N GLU A 114 0.82 16.39 -3.90
CA GLU A 114 1.98 17.14 -3.37
C GLU A 114 2.92 17.76 -4.44
N ARG A 115 2.45 18.78 -5.16
CA ARG A 115 3.24 20.00 -5.30
C ARG A 115 2.96 20.86 -4.06
N ASP A 116 3.98 20.98 -3.21
CA ASP A 116 4.08 21.83 -2.02
C ASP A 116 2.92 21.79 -1.02
N GLU A 117 2.93 20.85 -0.06
CA GLU A 117 2.51 21.08 1.34
C GLU A 117 2.79 19.84 2.20
N VAL A 118 3.51 20.04 3.30
CA VAL A 118 3.83 19.02 4.30
C VAL A 118 2.59 18.78 5.17
N TYR A 119 2.08 17.55 5.18
CA TYR A 119 1.08 17.11 6.15
C TYR A 119 1.64 15.95 6.96
N THR A 120 1.81 16.18 8.26
CA THR A 120 2.17 15.14 9.23
C THR A 120 0.92 14.34 9.59
N TRP A 121 0.83 13.11 9.11
CA TRP A 121 -0.09 12.10 9.65
C TRP A 121 0.59 11.40 10.82
N ASP A 122 -0.08 11.36 11.98
CA ASP A 122 0.38 10.80 13.27
C ASP A 122 0.70 9.29 13.26
N LEU A 123 0.80 8.66 12.09
CA LEU A 123 1.15 7.25 11.93
C LEU A 123 2.67 6.99 11.87
N PHE A 124 3.49 8.02 11.64
CA PHE A 124 4.93 7.88 11.44
C PHE A 124 5.71 9.01 12.12
N ASP A 125 6.15 8.76 13.34
CA ASP A 125 7.00 9.67 14.12
C ASP A 125 8.36 9.89 13.40
N ASP A 126 8.65 11.15 13.10
CA ASP A 126 9.96 11.76 12.84
C ASP A 126 10.89 11.13 11.76
N ALA A 127 10.42 11.04 10.51
CA ALA A 127 11.31 10.71 9.38
C ALA A 127 11.14 11.68 8.21
N SER A 128 12.26 12.28 7.79
CA SER A 128 12.47 12.70 6.40
C SER A 128 11.93 11.59 5.48
N TYR A 129 10.83 11.88 4.78
CA TYR A 129 10.01 10.95 3.98
C TYR A 129 10.86 9.82 3.42
N PRO A 130 10.80 8.61 4.00
CA PRO A 130 11.72 7.63 3.51
C PRO A 130 11.11 7.03 2.24
N CYS A 131 11.95 6.77 1.27
CA CYS A 131 11.68 5.75 0.26
C CYS A 131 11.44 4.35 0.88
N TYR A 132 11.37 4.22 2.23
CA TYR A 132 11.36 3.00 3.04
C TYR A 132 10.97 3.19 4.53
N GLY A 133 9.82 2.67 4.98
CA GLY A 133 9.36 2.76 6.39
C GLY A 133 8.89 1.43 7.00
N PHE A 134 8.87 1.35 8.34
CA PHE A 134 8.16 0.33 9.12
C PHE A 134 7.07 1.00 9.96
N SER A 135 5.93 0.33 10.17
CA SER A 135 5.02 0.73 11.25
C SER A 135 5.69 0.58 12.61
N GLU A 136 5.22 1.32 13.61
CA GLU A 136 5.74 1.24 14.98
C GLU A 136 5.67 -0.18 15.54
N LYS A 137 4.57 -0.90 15.28
CA LYS A 137 4.38 -2.28 15.75
C LYS A 137 5.34 -3.24 15.05
N ALA A 138 5.52 -3.12 13.73
CA ALA A 138 6.48 -3.92 13.00
C ALA A 138 7.93 -3.65 13.48
N LEU A 139 8.27 -2.38 13.74
CA LEU A 139 9.57 -1.99 14.26
C LEU A 139 9.82 -2.53 15.67
N ALA A 140 8.84 -2.43 16.56
CA ALA A 140 8.91 -2.98 17.92
C ALA A 140 9.12 -4.50 17.88
N ARG A 141 8.34 -5.20 17.05
CA ARG A 141 8.45 -6.66 16.89
C ARG A 141 9.79 -7.09 16.32
N GLN A 142 10.33 -6.34 15.36
CA GLN A 142 11.65 -6.61 14.80
C GLN A 142 12.76 -6.45 15.84
N ARG A 143 12.65 -5.46 16.75
CA ARG A 143 13.62 -5.24 17.84
C ARG A 143 13.58 -6.37 18.87
N GLU A 144 12.42 -6.94 19.17
CA GLU A 144 12.28 -8.10 20.05
C GLU A 144 13.00 -9.34 19.51
N ASN A 145 12.88 -9.62 18.21
CA ASN A 145 13.50 -10.80 17.58
C ASN A 145 15.03 -10.72 17.44
N ARG A 146 15.64 -9.57 17.73
CA ARG A 146 17.09 -9.37 17.68
C ARG A 146 17.78 -9.49 19.05
N LYS A 147 17.00 -9.63 20.13
CA LYS A 147 17.50 -9.86 21.49
C LYS A 147 17.52 -11.36 21.79
#